data_AF-A0A0F9WRK5-F1
#
_entry.id   AF-A0A0F9WRK5-F1
#
_cell.length_a   1.000
_cell.length_b   1.000
_cell.length_c   1.000
_cell.angle_alpha   90.00
_cell.angle_beta   90.00
_cell.angle_gamma   90.00
#
_symmetry.space_group_name_H-M   'P 1'
#
loop_
_entity.id
_entity.type
_entity.pdbx_description
1 polymer ?
#
loop_
_entity_poly.entity_id
_entity_poly.type
_entity_poly.pdbx_seq_one_letter_code
_entity_poly.pdbx_strand_id
1 'polypeptide(L)'
;MKEHLQPWYDKWLDEHKDTRLIYAIPSDPRLYQVHFVRNQLAGLFWADVPYGKREQAPPPRDDCKIDVYVIGEHTSKSVRLPVYSLERPDIGLQIVLRHNYYNWNVSVLSETPINTDVIRGFKLDYSDDDRERFPNGYILGECWDNCFFEGFPEEVQFGPHSENPCKFSVNIDSEYMVYTFLWLLMRDRIG
;
A
#
# COMPACT_ATOMS: atom_id res chain seq x y z
N MET A 1 4.25 -11.87 9.07
CA MET A 1 3.94 -13.11 8.31
C MET A 1 3.41 -12.64 6.97
N LYS A 2 3.93 -13.15 5.85
CA LYS A 2 3.46 -12.79 4.50
C LYS A 2 2.50 -13.87 4.02
N GLU A 3 1.28 -13.48 3.66
CA GLU A 3 0.27 -14.39 3.13
C GLU A 3 -0.37 -13.80 1.87
N HIS A 4 -0.82 -14.63 0.93
CA HIS A 4 -1.50 -14.12 -0.26
C HIS A 4 -2.86 -13.50 0.12
N LEU A 5 -3.26 -12.40 -0.54
CA LEU A 5 -4.46 -11.64 -0.16
C LEU A 5 -5.75 -12.48 -0.24
N GLN A 6 -5.88 -13.33 -1.24
CA GLN A 6 -7.09 -14.16 -1.41
C GLN A 6 -7.35 -15.09 -0.21
N PRO A 7 -6.40 -15.93 0.26
CA PRO A 7 -6.56 -16.69 1.50
C PRO A 7 -6.92 -15.85 2.73
N TRP A 8 -6.27 -14.70 2.91
CA TRP A 8 -6.57 -13.80 4.03
C TRP A 8 -8.04 -13.34 3.95
N TYR A 9 -8.47 -12.94 2.75
CA TYR A 9 -9.84 -12.50 2.51
C TYR A 9 -10.87 -13.63 2.72
N ASP A 10 -10.58 -14.84 2.24
CA ASP A 10 -11.45 -16.01 2.43
C ASP A 10 -11.62 -16.35 3.92
N LYS A 11 -10.51 -16.33 4.68
CA LYS A 11 -10.53 -16.53 6.13
C LYS A 11 -11.32 -15.43 6.84
N TRP A 12 -11.10 -14.18 6.46
CA TRP A 12 -11.84 -13.05 7.03
C TRP A 12 -13.34 -13.20 6.79
N LEU A 13 -13.76 -13.61 5.60
CA LEU A 13 -15.16 -13.85 5.27
C LEU A 13 -15.79 -14.95 6.15
N ASP A 14 -15.08 -16.05 6.40
CA ASP A 14 -15.58 -17.11 7.28
C ASP A 14 -15.65 -16.66 8.75
N GLU A 15 -14.64 -15.93 9.23
CA GLU A 15 -14.61 -15.36 10.60
C GLU A 15 -15.77 -14.37 10.85
N HIS A 16 -16.21 -13.68 9.80
CA HIS A 16 -17.20 -12.58 9.90
C HIS A 16 -18.53 -12.89 9.20
N LYS A 17 -18.79 -14.15 8.84
CA LYS A 17 -20.00 -14.59 8.12
C LYS A 17 -21.31 -14.23 8.82
N ASP A 18 -21.28 -14.11 10.15
CA ASP A 18 -22.43 -13.77 10.99
C ASP A 18 -22.50 -12.26 11.33
N THR A 19 -21.61 -11.44 10.76
CA THR A 19 -21.58 -9.99 11.00
C THR A 19 -22.23 -9.23 9.85
N ARG A 20 -22.65 -7.98 10.12
CA ARG A 20 -23.13 -7.05 9.08
C ARG A 20 -22.00 -6.33 8.34
N LEU A 21 -20.74 -6.57 8.70
CA LEU A 21 -19.56 -5.90 8.13
C LEU A 21 -19.40 -6.15 6.61
N ILE A 22 -20.03 -7.20 6.09
CA ILE A 22 -20.05 -7.54 4.66
C ILE A 22 -21.09 -6.68 3.89
N TYR A 23 -22.15 -6.23 4.55
CA TYR A 23 -23.29 -5.57 3.91
C TYR A 23 -23.15 -4.04 3.95
N ALA A 24 -23.49 -3.39 2.83
CA ALA A 24 -23.35 -1.94 2.66
C ALA A 24 -24.34 -1.16 3.54
N ILE A 25 -23.90 -0.72 4.72
CA ILE A 25 -24.54 0.36 5.48
C ILE A 25 -23.57 1.54 5.48
N PRO A 26 -24.01 2.78 5.14
CA PRO A 26 -23.14 3.95 5.02
C PRO A 26 -22.28 4.26 6.25
N SER A 27 -22.68 3.80 7.45
CA SER A 27 -22.02 4.03 8.73
C SER A 27 -21.11 2.90 9.22
N ASP A 28 -20.99 1.78 8.49
CA ASP A 28 -20.25 0.60 8.93
C ASP A 28 -18.87 0.53 8.23
N PRO A 29 -17.76 0.28 8.94
CA PRO A 29 -16.46 -0.01 8.34
C PRO A 29 -16.56 -1.18 7.35
N ARG A 30 -16.32 -0.87 6.06
CA ARG A 30 -16.45 -1.79 4.91
C ARG A 30 -15.07 -2.26 4.45
N LEU A 31 -14.96 -3.50 3.96
CA LEU A 31 -13.76 -4.02 3.29
C LEU A 31 -13.64 -3.60 1.81
N TYR A 32 -14.25 -2.48 1.40
CA TYR A 32 -14.15 -1.99 0.02
C TYR A 32 -12.69 -1.79 -0.42
N GLN A 33 -11.82 -1.39 0.51
CA GLN A 33 -10.38 -1.31 0.28
C GLN A 33 -9.76 -2.63 -0.19
N VAL A 34 -10.21 -3.78 0.32
CA VAL A 34 -9.69 -5.10 -0.10
C VAL A 34 -10.07 -5.36 -1.56
N HIS A 35 -11.31 -5.03 -1.95
CA HIS A 35 -11.76 -5.15 -3.33
C HIS A 35 -11.07 -4.16 -4.25
N PHE A 36 -10.82 -2.94 -3.78
CA PHE A 36 -10.08 -1.93 -4.50
C PHE A 36 -8.64 -2.40 -4.78
N VAL A 37 -7.92 -2.87 -3.76
CA VAL A 37 -6.55 -3.39 -3.92
C VAL A 37 -6.55 -4.63 -4.84
N ARG A 38 -7.38 -5.63 -4.55
CA ARG A 38 -7.41 -6.91 -5.29
C ARG A 38 -7.84 -6.75 -6.75
N ASN A 39 -8.87 -5.94 -7.03
CA ASN A 39 -9.47 -5.89 -8.35
C ASN A 39 -8.91 -4.75 -9.20
N GLN A 40 -8.62 -3.59 -8.59
CA GLN A 40 -8.22 -2.39 -9.33
C GLN A 40 -6.70 -2.19 -9.28
N LEU A 41 -6.10 -2.11 -8.08
CA LEU A 41 -4.67 -1.84 -7.98
C LEU A 41 -3.83 -3.00 -8.52
N ALA A 42 -4.14 -4.24 -8.18
CA ALA A 42 -3.44 -5.41 -8.74
C ALA A 42 -3.56 -5.50 -10.26
N GLY A 43 -4.74 -5.18 -10.80
CA GLY A 43 -4.99 -5.15 -12.23
C GLY A 43 -4.13 -4.09 -12.93
N LEU A 44 -4.07 -2.88 -12.38
CA LEU A 44 -3.22 -1.79 -12.84
C LEU A 44 -1.73 -2.14 -12.74
N PHE A 45 -1.29 -2.66 -11.59
CA PHE A 45 0.11 -2.93 -11.26
C PHE A 45 0.74 -4.00 -12.15
N TRP A 46 -0.08 -4.84 -12.76
CA TRP A 46 0.32 -5.90 -13.69
C TRP A 46 -0.36 -5.77 -15.06
N ALA A 47 -0.79 -4.57 -15.45
CA ALA A 47 -1.58 -4.36 -16.67
C ALA A 47 -0.82 -4.75 -17.96
N ASP A 48 0.50 -4.65 -17.96
CA ASP A 48 1.42 -4.98 -19.05
C ASP A 48 1.76 -6.48 -19.15
N VAL A 49 1.51 -7.26 -18.10
CA VAL A 49 1.85 -8.69 -18.05
C VAL A 49 0.59 -9.55 -17.98
N PRO A 50 0.28 -10.34 -19.03
CA PRO A 50 -0.84 -11.28 -19.01
C PRO A 50 -0.76 -12.23 -17.82
N TYR A 51 -1.89 -12.52 -17.17
CA TYR A 51 -1.94 -13.34 -15.96
C TYR A 51 -1.18 -14.68 -16.09
N GLY A 52 -1.35 -15.39 -17.21
CA GLY A 52 -0.65 -16.66 -17.47
C GLY A 52 0.88 -16.56 -17.60
N LYS A 53 1.43 -15.35 -17.74
CA LYS A 53 2.86 -15.06 -17.84
C LYS A 53 3.48 -14.59 -16.52
N ARG A 54 2.68 -14.29 -15.51
CA ARG A 54 3.17 -13.91 -14.18
C ARG A 54 3.85 -15.10 -13.50
N GLU A 55 4.78 -14.81 -12.60
CA GLU A 55 5.41 -15.82 -11.75
C GLU A 55 4.37 -16.45 -10.80
N GLN A 56 4.65 -17.67 -10.33
CA GLN A 56 3.81 -18.30 -9.30
C GLN A 56 3.99 -17.55 -7.99
N ALA A 57 2.90 -17.40 -7.24
CA ALA A 57 2.98 -16.97 -5.86
C ALA A 57 3.79 -18.00 -5.06
N PRO A 58 4.60 -17.56 -4.07
CA PRO A 58 5.32 -18.48 -3.21
C PRO A 58 4.32 -19.26 -2.32
N PRO A 59 4.78 -20.36 -1.69
CA PRO A 59 3.96 -21.14 -0.78
C PRO A 59 3.26 -20.28 0.29
N PRO A 60 2.02 -20.62 0.69
CA PRO A 60 1.32 -21.88 0.44
C PRO A 60 0.39 -21.88 -0.79
N ARG A 61 0.44 -20.87 -1.67
CA ARG A 61 -0.48 -20.74 -2.82
C ARG A 61 0.26 -20.83 -4.17
N ASP A 62 0.98 -21.93 -4.37
CA ASP A 62 1.66 -22.24 -5.64
C ASP A 62 0.66 -22.38 -6.82
N ASP A 63 -0.65 -22.43 -6.52
CA ASP A 63 -1.78 -22.44 -7.44
C ASP A 63 -2.16 -21.04 -7.96
N CYS A 64 -1.64 -19.97 -7.34
CA CYS A 64 -1.89 -18.58 -7.68
C CYS A 64 -0.66 -17.92 -8.31
N LYS A 65 -0.88 -16.80 -9.00
CA LYS A 65 0.17 -15.93 -9.52
C LYS A 65 0.55 -14.85 -8.50
N ILE A 66 1.76 -14.32 -8.60
CA ILE A 66 2.13 -13.11 -7.85
C ILE A 66 1.12 -11.99 -8.17
N ASP A 67 0.55 -11.43 -7.11
CA ASP A 67 -0.51 -10.43 -7.11
C ASP A 67 -0.29 -9.51 -5.89
N VAL A 68 -1.04 -9.74 -4.81
CA VAL A 68 -1.04 -8.93 -3.60
C VAL A 68 -0.91 -9.87 -2.41
N TYR A 69 -0.10 -9.47 -1.44
CA TYR A 69 0.06 -10.15 -0.17
C TYR A 69 -0.43 -9.28 0.98
N VAL A 70 -0.83 -9.90 2.09
CA VAL A 70 -0.97 -9.27 3.39
C VAL A 70 0.32 -9.54 4.17
N ILE A 71 0.99 -8.46 4.60
CA ILE A 71 2.29 -8.53 5.30
C ILE A 71 2.22 -8.03 6.75
N GLY A 72 1.07 -7.50 7.13
CA GLY A 72 0.76 -7.03 8.47
C GLY A 72 -0.73 -6.70 8.58
N GLU A 73 -1.18 -6.37 9.78
CA GLU A 73 -2.55 -5.97 10.04
C GLU A 73 -2.57 -4.82 11.04
N HIS A 74 -3.59 -3.98 10.97
CA HIS A 74 -3.86 -2.95 11.96
C HIS A 74 -5.34 -2.89 12.31
N THR A 75 -5.71 -2.11 13.32
CA THR A 75 -7.12 -1.91 13.69
C THR A 75 -7.49 -0.45 13.48
N SER A 76 -8.59 -0.19 12.76
CA SER A 76 -9.21 1.13 12.67
C SER A 76 -10.72 1.00 12.73
N LYS A 77 -11.38 1.91 13.45
CA LYS A 77 -12.83 1.87 13.73
C LYS A 77 -13.31 0.48 14.18
N SER A 78 -12.52 -0.17 15.05
CA SER A 78 -12.76 -1.52 15.58
C SER A 78 -12.78 -2.64 14.55
N VAL A 79 -12.24 -2.42 13.35
CA VAL A 79 -12.09 -3.45 12.31
C VAL A 79 -10.62 -3.73 12.06
N ARG A 80 -10.28 -5.02 12.01
CA ARG A 80 -8.96 -5.52 11.62
C ARG A 80 -8.80 -5.38 10.10
N LEU A 81 -7.78 -4.64 9.68
CA LEU A 81 -7.51 -4.24 8.30
C LEU A 81 -6.11 -4.68 7.89
N PRO A 82 -5.93 -5.11 6.64
CA PRO A 82 -4.64 -5.61 6.18
C PRO A 82 -3.70 -4.47 5.78
N VAL A 83 -2.40 -4.74 5.91
CA VAL A 83 -1.33 -4.02 5.21
C VAL A 83 -0.93 -4.84 4.00
N TYR A 84 -1.15 -4.28 2.83
CA TYR A 84 -0.96 -4.93 1.54
C TYR A 84 0.47 -4.76 1.05
N SER A 85 0.98 -5.75 0.33
CA SER A 85 2.22 -5.67 -0.47
C SER A 85 1.93 -6.11 -1.90
N LEU A 86 2.14 -5.20 -2.84
CA LEU A 86 2.13 -5.47 -4.29
C LEU A 86 3.58 -5.56 -4.75
N GLU A 87 3.92 -6.63 -5.46
CA GLU A 87 5.29 -6.93 -5.85
C GLU A 87 5.41 -7.13 -7.36
N ARG A 88 6.44 -6.53 -7.95
CA ARG A 88 6.86 -6.68 -9.35
C ARG A 88 8.35 -6.98 -9.38
N PRO A 89 8.75 -8.24 -9.09
CA PRO A 89 10.15 -8.63 -9.06
C PRO A 89 10.88 -8.41 -10.39
N ASP A 90 10.16 -8.56 -11.51
CA ASP A 90 10.66 -8.39 -12.87
C ASP A 90 11.19 -6.98 -13.18
N ILE A 91 10.72 -5.98 -12.45
CA ILE A 91 11.17 -4.58 -12.56
C ILE A 91 11.71 -4.02 -11.23
N GLY A 92 11.99 -4.90 -10.25
CA GLY A 92 12.55 -4.49 -8.97
C GLY A 92 11.69 -3.47 -8.22
N LEU A 93 10.36 -3.67 -8.17
CA LEU A 93 9.42 -2.75 -7.53
C LEU A 93 8.54 -3.46 -6.50
N GLN A 94 8.39 -2.84 -5.33
CA GLN A 94 7.46 -3.26 -4.30
C GLN A 94 6.72 -2.03 -3.74
N ILE A 95 5.41 -2.17 -3.58
CA ILE A 95 4.54 -1.16 -2.98
C ILE A 95 3.88 -1.78 -1.76
N VAL A 96 4.09 -1.16 -0.60
CA VAL A 96 3.39 -1.50 0.63
C VAL A 96 2.38 -0.42 0.92
N LEU A 97 1.15 -0.79 1.25
CA LEU A 97 0.12 0.19 1.55
C LEU A 97 -0.93 -0.31 2.51
N ARG A 98 -1.59 0.62 3.19
CA ARG A 98 -2.77 0.33 4.02
C ARG A 98 -3.73 1.50 4.01
N HIS A 99 -4.97 1.23 4.35
CA HIS A 99 -6.01 2.23 4.48
C HIS A 99 -6.73 2.11 5.82
N ASN A 100 -6.86 3.24 6.52
CA ASN A 100 -7.43 3.28 7.86
C ASN A 100 -8.80 3.96 7.98
N TYR A 101 -9.54 4.07 6.88
CA TYR A 101 -10.79 4.83 6.80
C TYR A 101 -10.66 6.36 6.79
N TYR A 102 -9.43 6.88 6.79
CA TYR A 102 -9.15 8.31 6.66
C TYR A 102 -8.25 8.59 5.48
N ASN A 103 -7.16 7.82 5.34
CA ASN A 103 -6.21 7.97 4.26
C ASN A 103 -5.54 6.63 3.92
N TRP A 104 -4.75 6.68 2.85
CA TRP A 104 -3.83 5.65 2.44
C TRP A 104 -2.41 6.06 2.79
N ASN A 105 -1.66 5.09 3.27
CA ASN A 105 -0.24 5.22 3.49
C ASN A 105 0.44 4.26 2.55
N VAL A 106 1.40 4.77 1.79
CA VAL A 106 2.04 4.02 0.71
C VAL A 106 3.55 4.16 0.86
N SER A 107 4.23 3.04 1.00
CA SER A 107 5.68 2.93 0.98
C SER A 107 6.11 2.28 -0.33
N VAL A 108 7.09 2.91 -0.97
CA VAL A 108 7.66 2.50 -2.25
C VAL A 108 9.06 2.00 -2.01
N LEU A 109 9.34 0.77 -2.46
CA LEU A 109 10.68 0.24 -2.59
C LEU A 109 10.94 -0.02 -4.06
N SER A 110 12.03 0.51 -4.58
CA SER A 110 12.46 0.23 -5.94
C SER A 110 13.97 0.07 -6.03
N GLU A 111 14.42 -0.79 -6.95
CA GLU A 111 15.85 -1.00 -7.22
C GLU A 111 16.51 0.22 -7.88
N THR A 112 15.73 1.01 -8.63
CA THR A 112 16.19 2.24 -9.28
C THR A 112 15.46 3.48 -8.71
N PRO A 113 15.99 4.70 -8.87
CA PRO A 113 15.30 5.92 -8.43
C PRO A 113 13.95 6.12 -9.15
N ILE A 114 12.95 6.63 -8.43
CA ILE A 114 11.68 7.11 -9.00
C ILE A 114 11.81 8.57 -9.39
N ASN A 115 11.33 8.93 -10.59
CA ASN A 115 11.32 10.31 -11.05
C ASN A 115 10.43 11.20 -10.16
N THR A 116 10.94 12.39 -9.81
CA THR A 116 10.21 13.41 -9.04
C THR A 116 8.88 13.81 -9.68
N ASP A 117 8.75 13.74 -11.01
CA ASP A 117 7.50 14.07 -11.72
C ASP A 117 6.35 13.11 -11.38
N VAL A 118 6.64 11.86 -10.98
CA VAL A 118 5.62 10.91 -10.50
C VAL A 118 4.98 11.39 -9.20
N ILE A 119 5.77 12.08 -8.37
CA ILE A 119 5.43 12.45 -6.99
C ILE A 119 4.94 13.89 -6.93
N ARG A 120 5.16 14.67 -7.99
CA ARG A 120 4.69 16.03 -8.15
C ARG A 120 3.15 16.07 -8.14
N GLY A 121 2.58 16.49 -7.00
CA GLY A 121 1.13 16.56 -6.78
C GLY A 121 0.62 15.67 -5.65
N PHE A 122 1.49 14.85 -5.04
CA PHE A 122 1.16 14.06 -3.86
C PHE A 122 1.72 14.73 -2.59
N LYS A 123 0.96 14.65 -1.50
CA LYS A 123 1.34 15.23 -0.22
C LYS A 123 2.43 14.35 0.40
N LEU A 124 3.68 14.82 0.35
CA LEU A 124 4.85 14.19 0.98
C LEU A 124 4.90 14.42 2.50
N ASP A 125 3.74 14.59 3.12
CA ASP A 125 3.45 15.45 4.27
C ASP A 125 4.64 15.95 5.11
N TYR A 126 4.82 17.28 5.07
CA TYR A 126 5.38 18.05 6.16
C TYR A 126 4.23 18.94 6.63
N SER A 127 3.77 18.82 7.87
CA SER A 127 2.98 19.90 8.45
C SER A 127 3.89 21.14 8.64
N ASP A 128 3.32 22.34 8.66
CA ASP A 128 4.10 23.55 8.94
C ASP A 128 4.72 23.51 10.35
N ASP A 129 4.07 22.83 11.29
CA ASP A 129 4.57 22.58 12.66
C ASP A 129 5.81 21.66 12.67
N ASP A 130 5.88 20.67 11.76
CA ASP A 130 7.01 19.73 11.67
C ASP A 130 8.26 20.36 11.04
N ARG A 131 8.07 21.33 10.13
CA ARG A 131 9.17 22.11 9.54
C ARG A 131 9.82 23.04 10.57
N GLU A 132 9.03 23.57 11.51
CA GLU A 132 9.51 24.46 12.56
C GLU A 132 10.33 23.73 13.63
N ARG A 133 10.03 22.45 13.87
CA ARG A 133 10.75 21.61 14.86
C ARG A 133 12.16 21.19 14.44
N PHE A 134 12.48 21.15 13.14
CA PHE A 134 13.77 20.63 12.64
C PHE A 134 14.44 21.54 11.58
N PRO A 135 14.95 22.72 11.98
CA PRO A 135 15.41 23.76 11.05
C PRO A 135 16.74 23.48 10.32
N ASN A 136 17.51 22.47 10.74
CA ASN A 136 18.88 22.21 10.24
C ASN A 136 19.07 20.81 9.62
N GLY A 137 17.99 20.18 9.16
CA GLY A 137 18.04 19.12 8.14
C GLY A 137 18.97 17.95 8.45
N TYR A 138 18.57 17.08 9.37
CA TYR A 138 18.65 15.62 9.22
C TYR A 138 17.95 14.95 10.41
N ILE A 139 17.17 13.89 10.16
CA ILE A 139 17.18 12.55 10.82
C ILE A 139 15.83 11.85 10.57
N LEU A 140 15.92 10.51 10.38
CA LEU A 140 14.90 9.46 10.21
C LEU A 140 13.44 9.89 10.39
N GLY A 141 12.56 9.41 9.49
CA GLY A 141 11.12 9.66 9.51
C GLY A 141 10.44 9.38 10.86
N GLU A 142 10.50 10.36 11.77
CA GLU A 142 9.80 10.42 13.05
C GLU A 142 8.55 11.33 12.96
N CYS A 143 8.27 11.92 11.79
CA CYS A 143 7.12 12.78 11.54
C CYS A 143 6.06 12.09 10.69
N TRP A 144 5.52 11.01 11.21
CA TRP A 144 4.17 10.63 10.84
C TRP A 144 3.57 10.05 12.11
N ASP A 145 2.59 10.74 12.71
CA ASP A 145 1.93 10.38 13.96
C ASP A 145 1.74 8.85 14.09
N ASN A 146 1.81 8.24 15.28
CA ASN A 146 1.86 6.77 15.50
C ASN A 146 0.81 5.97 14.70
N CYS A 147 -0.27 6.65 14.30
CA CYS A 147 -1.32 6.10 13.47
C CYS A 147 -0.96 5.90 11.99
N PHE A 148 0.21 6.32 11.48
CA PHE A 148 0.50 6.41 10.03
C PHE A 148 1.01 5.10 9.40
N PHE A 149 1.93 4.43 10.10
CA PHE A 149 2.50 3.13 9.73
C PHE A 149 1.86 1.97 10.50
N GLU A 150 0.64 2.14 11.00
CA GLU A 150 -0.04 1.06 11.74
C GLU A 150 -0.06 -0.24 10.94
N GLY A 151 0.49 -1.29 11.53
CA GLY A 151 0.57 -2.62 10.92
C GLY A 151 1.69 -2.80 9.89
N PHE A 152 2.44 -1.74 9.52
CA PHE A 152 3.60 -1.89 8.64
C PHE A 152 4.75 -2.57 9.40
N PRO A 153 5.42 -3.56 8.80
CA PRO A 153 6.73 -4.00 9.26
C PRO A 153 7.73 -2.84 9.27
N GLU A 154 8.64 -2.79 10.24
CA GLU A 154 9.62 -1.70 10.42
C GLU A 154 10.48 -1.47 9.16
N GLU A 155 10.84 -2.55 8.47
CA GLU A 155 11.70 -2.54 7.29
C GLU A 155 11.10 -1.82 6.06
N VAL A 156 9.80 -1.53 6.09
CA VAL A 156 9.07 -0.84 5.03
C VAL A 156 8.50 0.52 5.48
N GLN A 157 8.91 1.03 6.63
CA GLN A 157 8.57 2.38 7.09
C GLN A 157 9.66 3.35 6.64
N PHE A 158 9.37 4.17 5.62
CA PHE A 158 10.36 5.08 5.03
C PHE A 158 10.01 6.56 5.20
N GLY A 159 11.05 7.39 5.16
CA GLY A 159 10.96 8.84 5.06
C GLY A 159 10.55 9.35 3.66
N PRO A 160 10.73 10.64 3.38
CA PRO A 160 10.29 11.27 2.15
C PRO A 160 11.17 10.93 0.95
N HIS A 161 10.59 11.04 -0.26
CA HIS A 161 11.29 10.79 -1.53
C HIS A 161 12.55 11.65 -1.73
N SER A 162 12.53 12.89 -1.25
CA SER A 162 13.66 13.81 -1.35
C SER A 162 14.92 13.32 -0.64
N GLU A 163 14.78 12.44 0.35
CA GLU A 163 15.91 11.82 1.04
C GLU A 163 16.37 10.54 0.33
N ASN A 164 15.43 9.74 -0.17
CA ASN A 164 15.75 8.51 -0.87
C ASN A 164 14.73 8.22 -1.99
N PRO A 165 15.09 8.44 -3.26
CA PRO A 165 14.18 8.25 -4.38
C PRO A 165 13.88 6.78 -4.69
N CYS A 166 14.58 5.85 -4.04
CA CYS A 166 14.36 4.41 -4.15
C CYS A 166 13.51 3.84 -3.01
N LYS A 167 13.45 4.53 -1.85
CA LYS A 167 12.76 4.06 -0.64
C LYS A 167 12.08 5.22 0.08
N PHE A 168 10.77 5.37 -0.12
CA PHE A 168 10.05 6.50 0.44
C PHE A 168 8.59 6.18 0.75
N SER A 169 7.96 6.99 1.60
CA SER A 169 6.53 6.88 1.91
C SER A 169 5.78 8.16 1.59
N VAL A 170 4.48 8.03 1.29
CA VAL A 170 3.56 9.13 0.99
C VAL A 170 2.21 8.94 1.68
N ASN A 171 1.58 10.05 2.09
CA ASN A 171 0.16 10.06 2.45
C ASN A 171 -0.69 10.32 1.22
N ILE A 172 -1.79 9.60 1.08
CA ILE A 172 -2.73 9.82 -0.01
C ILE A 172 -4.17 9.75 0.51
N ASP A 173 -4.93 10.82 0.32
CA ASP A 173 -6.24 10.98 0.97
C ASP A 173 -7.38 10.13 0.37
N SER A 174 -7.21 9.55 -0.82
CA SER A 174 -8.29 8.82 -1.49
C SER A 174 -7.82 7.69 -2.39
N GLU A 175 -8.71 6.72 -2.61
CA GLU A 175 -8.51 5.60 -3.55
C GLU A 175 -8.21 6.10 -4.97
N TYR A 176 -8.91 7.15 -5.43
CA TYR A 176 -8.67 7.74 -6.73
C TYR A 176 -7.24 8.27 -6.87
N MET A 177 -6.73 8.95 -5.82
CA MET A 177 -5.36 9.44 -5.82
C MET A 177 -4.34 8.28 -5.70
N VAL A 178 -4.64 7.22 -4.95
CA VAL A 178 -3.76 6.03 -4.90
C VAL A 178 -3.68 5.35 -6.25
N TYR A 179 -4.81 5.18 -6.92
CA TYR A 179 -4.85 4.65 -8.27
C TYR A 179 -4.01 5.50 -9.23
N THR A 180 -4.18 6.82 -9.17
CA THR A 180 -3.43 7.77 -10.01
C THR A 180 -1.92 7.71 -9.70
N PHE A 181 -1.55 7.62 -8.42
CA PHE A 181 -0.16 7.47 -7.99
C PHE A 181 0.48 6.21 -8.58
N LEU A 182 -0.17 5.04 -8.41
CA LEU A 182 0.33 3.79 -8.96
C LEU A 182 0.36 3.82 -10.49
N TRP A 183 -0.60 4.48 -11.15
CA TRP A 183 -0.61 4.59 -12.61
C TRP A 183 0.58 5.40 -13.13
N LEU A 184 0.88 6.54 -12.50
CA LEU A 184 2.07 7.35 -12.82
C LEU A 184 3.36 6.57 -12.55
N LEU A 185 3.41 5.84 -11.43
CA LEU A 185 4.53 4.99 -11.05
C LEU A 185 4.81 3.88 -12.07
N MET A 186 3.77 3.16 -12.49
CA MET A 186 3.91 2.10 -13.49
C MET A 186 4.29 2.66 -14.86
N ARG A 187 3.81 3.85 -15.21
CA ARG A 187 4.21 4.54 -16.43
C ARG A 187 5.68 4.95 -16.42
N ASP A 188 6.22 5.36 -15.28
CA ASP A 188 7.67 5.63 -15.12
C ASP A 188 8.51 4.35 -15.23
N ARG A 189 7.94 3.20 -14.83
CA ARG A 189 8.68 1.94 -14.76
C ARG A 189 8.65 1.09 -16.03
N ILE A 190 7.58 1.20 -16.82
CA ILE A 190 7.37 0.39 -18.02
C ILE A 190 7.42 1.23 -19.31
N GLY A 191 7.15 2.54 -19.22
CA GLY A 191 7.13 3.46 -20.36
C GLY A 191 8.51 4.00 -20.72
#